data_AF-A0A4Y4DHP3-F1
#
_entry.id   AF-A0A4Y4DHP3-F1
#
_cell.length_a   1.000
_cell.length_b   1.000
_cell.length_c   1.000
_cell.angle_alpha   90.00
_cell.angle_beta   90.00
_cell.angle_gamma   90.00
#
_symmetry.space_group_name_H-M   'P 1'
#
loop_
_entity.id
_entity.type
_entity.pdbx_description
1 polymer ?
#
loop_
_entity_poly.entity_id
_entity_poly.type
_entity_poly.pdbx_seq_one_letter_code
_entity_poly.pdbx_strand_id
1 'polypeptide(L)'
;MLPWWFWALLWTVLVLAAVLCAVLSGIRLFRQGMGVMDSLGAASEKLSDEFSQPGTVVEYAPVARRYPHGTAATHANPEKIKKLREKGKLERIEARRVRRVTRRAERGQAQNMHDLGLF
;
A
#
# COMPACT_ATOMS: atom_id res chain seq x y z
N MET A 1 0.04 -9.31 -68.51
CA MET A 1 1.12 -8.49 -67.91
C MET A 1 0.47 -7.28 -67.28
N LEU A 2 0.60 -7.10 -65.96
CA LEU A 2 0.01 -5.95 -65.29
C LEU A 2 0.71 -4.66 -65.78
N PRO A 3 -0.04 -3.61 -66.15
CA PRO A 3 0.56 -2.36 -66.59
C PRO A 3 1.37 -1.74 -65.45
N TRP A 4 2.55 -1.20 -65.76
CA TRP A 4 3.48 -0.65 -64.76
C TRP A 4 2.88 0.45 -63.87
N TRP A 5 1.91 1.21 -64.39
CA TRP A 5 1.13 2.21 -63.65
C TRP A 5 0.32 1.64 -62.48
N PHE A 6 -0.08 0.35 -62.55
CA PHE A 6 -0.78 -0.32 -61.45
C PHE A 6 0.05 -0.31 -60.17
N TRP A 7 1.36 -0.50 -60.28
CA TRP A 7 2.28 -0.45 -59.14
C TRP A 7 2.35 0.94 -58.53
N ALA A 8 2.36 2.00 -59.35
CA ALA A 8 2.35 3.37 -58.85
C ALA A 8 1.06 3.68 -58.06
N LEU A 9 -0.10 3.23 -58.56
CA LEU A 9 -1.38 3.37 -57.85
C LEU A 9 -1.40 2.59 -56.55
N LEU A 10 -0.89 1.35 -56.55
CA LEU A 10 -0.79 0.51 -55.35
C LEU A 10 0.01 1.23 -54.25
N TRP A 11 1.21 1.70 -54.57
CA TRP A 11 2.05 2.41 -53.61
C TRP A 11 1.41 3.70 -53.11
N THR A 12 0.71 4.44 -53.98
CA THR A 12 0.02 5.68 -53.60
C THR A 12 -1.07 5.42 -52.57
N VAL A 13 -1.92 4.40 -52.80
CA VAL A 13 -2.97 4.01 -51.85
C VAL A 13 -2.36 3.52 -50.54
N LEU A 14 -1.27 2.77 -50.61
CA LEU A 14 -0.60 2.22 -49.43
C LEU A 14 0.02 3.32 -48.56
N VAL A 15 0.65 4.32 -49.17
CA VAL A 15 1.16 5.51 -48.47
C VAL A 15 0.02 6.34 -47.88
N LEU A 16 -1.05 6.58 -48.66
CA LEU A 16 -2.23 7.31 -48.15
C LEU A 16 -2.86 6.61 -46.95
N ALA A 17 -3.01 5.28 -47.00
CA ALA A 17 -3.53 4.50 -45.88
C ALA A 17 -2.61 4.59 -44.66
N ALA A 18 -1.29 4.52 -44.85
CA ALA A 18 -0.33 4.66 -43.77
C ALA A 18 -0.38 6.06 -43.12
N VAL A 19 -0.45 7.12 -43.93
CA VAL A 19 -0.60 8.50 -43.45
C VAL A 19 -1.91 8.67 -42.68
N LEU A 20 -3.02 8.15 -43.21
CA LEU A 20 -4.32 8.20 -42.53
C LEU A 20 -4.23 7.52 -41.15
N CYS A 21 -3.67 6.31 -41.09
CA CYS A 21 -3.45 5.59 -39.84
C CYS A 21 -2.56 6.37 -38.86
N ALA A 22 -1.49 6.99 -39.35
CA ALA A 22 -0.57 7.79 -38.55
C ALA A 22 -1.26 9.03 -37.96
N VAL A 23 -2.05 9.75 -38.77
CA VAL A 23 -2.81 10.93 -38.33
C VAL A 23 -3.87 10.55 -37.31
N LEU A 24 -4.65 9.49 -37.57
CA LEU A 24 -5.66 9.00 -36.62
C LEU A 24 -5.01 8.56 -35.29
N SER A 25 -3.88 7.85 -35.36
CA SER A 25 -3.13 7.43 -34.18
C SER A 25 -2.59 8.64 -33.42
N GLY A 26 -2.01 9.62 -34.12
CA GLY A 26 -1.50 10.86 -33.54
C GLY A 26 -2.58 11.65 -32.81
N ILE A 27 -3.74 11.87 -33.45
CA ILE A 27 -4.89 12.56 -32.84
C ILE A 27 -5.41 11.79 -31.64
N ARG A 28 -5.53 10.46 -31.75
CA ARG A 28 -6.02 9.61 -30.65
C ARG A 28 -5.08 9.67 -29.45
N LEU A 29 -3.78 9.52 -29.68
CA LEU A 29 -2.75 9.59 -28.64
C LEU A 29 -2.71 10.97 -27.99
N PHE A 30 -2.81 12.04 -28.80
CA PHE A 30 -2.82 13.40 -28.29
C PHE A 30 -4.04 13.67 -27.39
N ARG A 31 -5.24 13.26 -27.83
CA ARG A 31 -6.46 13.39 -27.01
C ARG A 31 -6.37 12.58 -25.72
N GLN A 32 -5.81 11.38 -25.76
CA GLN A 32 -5.63 10.54 -24.58
C GLN A 32 -4.58 11.12 -23.63
N GLY A 33 -3.45 11.61 -24.16
CA GLY A 33 -2.37 12.21 -23.39
C GLY A 33 -2.81 13.50 -22.69
N MET A 34 -3.59 14.34 -23.37
CA MET A 34 -4.11 15.58 -22.75
C MET A 34 -5.01 15.29 -21.55
N GLY A 35 -5.87 14.26 -21.63
CA GLY A 35 -6.69 13.87 -20.48
C GLY A 35 -5.88 13.39 -19.27
N VAL A 36 -4.75 12.72 -19.52
CA VAL A 36 -3.82 12.33 -18.45
C VAL A 36 -3.16 13.57 -17.84
N MET A 37 -2.71 14.52 -18.67
CA MET A 37 -2.12 15.78 -18.18
C MET A 37 -3.10 16.61 -17.35
N ASP A 38 -4.36 16.71 -17.78
CA ASP A 38 -5.41 17.40 -17.01
C ASP A 38 -5.63 16.74 -15.65
N SER A 39 -5.68 15.40 -15.61
CA SER A 39 -5.82 14.65 -14.36
C SER A 39 -4.62 14.82 -13.43
N LEU A 40 -3.42 14.90 -13.99
CA LEU A 40 -2.18 15.09 -13.25
C LEU A 40 -2.08 16.52 -12.70
N GLY A 41 -2.51 17.52 -13.48
CA GLY A 41 -2.63 18.91 -13.03
C GLY A 41 -3.61 19.04 -11.87
N ALA A 42 -4.81 18.47 -11.99
CA ALA A 42 -5.80 18.49 -10.93
C ALA A 42 -5.33 17.76 -9.66
N ALA A 43 -4.57 16.67 -9.80
CA ALA A 43 -3.96 15.98 -8.67
C ALA A 43 -2.84 16.81 -8.03
N SER A 44 -2.01 17.46 -8.85
CA SER A 44 -0.93 18.33 -8.38
C SER A 44 -1.46 19.53 -7.61
N GLU A 45 -2.56 20.13 -8.07
CA GLU A 45 -3.17 21.28 -7.40
C GLU A 45 -3.75 20.89 -6.04
N LYS A 46 -4.43 19.73 -5.94
CA LYS A 46 -4.89 19.18 -4.66
C LYS A 46 -3.75 18.90 -3.69
N LEU A 47 -2.63 18.34 -4.18
CA LEU A 47 -1.45 18.11 -3.36
C LEU A 47 -0.85 19.43 -2.89
N SER A 48 -0.74 20.41 -3.79
CA SER A 48 -0.25 21.75 -3.44
C SER A 48 -1.11 22.41 -2.37
N ASP A 49 -2.43 22.29 -2.47
CA ASP A 49 -3.37 22.83 -1.49
C ASP A 49 -3.22 22.14 -0.13
N GLU A 50 -3.11 20.80 -0.11
CA GLU A 50 -2.87 20.02 1.11
C GLU A 50 -1.53 20.37 1.77
N PHE A 51 -0.47 20.61 0.99
CA PHE A 51 0.84 21.02 1.50
C PHE A 51 0.90 22.48 1.94
N SER A 52 0.02 23.33 1.40
CA SER A 52 -0.09 24.75 1.78
C SER A 52 -0.89 24.94 3.07
N GLN A 53 -1.68 23.94 3.48
CA GLN A 53 -2.33 23.97 4.78
C GLN A 53 -1.27 23.89 5.89
N PRO A 54 -1.36 24.78 6.91
CA PRO A 54 -0.47 24.73 8.05
C PRO A 54 -0.62 23.36 8.72
N GLY A 55 0.46 22.59 8.73
CA GLY A 55 0.44 21.20 9.19
C GLY A 55 -0.20 21.08 10.57
N THR A 56 -1.33 20.39 10.65
CA THR A 56 -1.88 19.91 11.92
C THR A 56 -0.85 18.97 12.53
N VAL A 57 -0.25 19.39 13.64
CA VAL A 57 0.55 18.50 14.48
C VAL A 57 -0.41 17.43 15.00
N VAL A 58 -0.45 16.29 14.30
CA VAL A 58 -1.13 15.11 14.80
C VAL A 58 -0.30 14.63 15.97
N GLU A 59 -0.74 14.99 17.18
CA GLU A 59 -0.17 14.48 18.41
C GLU A 59 -0.51 12.98 18.50
N TYR A 60 0.35 12.16 17.92
CA TYR A 60 0.27 10.73 18.09
C TYR A 60 0.45 10.45 19.58
N ALA A 61 -0.55 9.82 20.19
CA ALA A 61 -0.42 9.32 21.54
C ALA A 61 0.89 8.53 21.63
N PRO A 62 1.80 8.86 22.56
CA PRO A 62 3.07 8.18 22.65
C PRO A 62 2.79 6.71 22.87
N VAL A 63 3.12 5.88 21.86
CA VAL A 63 3.03 4.44 21.98
C VAL A 63 4.03 4.06 23.06
N ALA A 64 3.55 3.85 24.28
CA ALA A 64 4.36 3.41 25.41
C ALA A 64 5.09 2.13 24.97
N ARG A 65 6.38 2.27 24.69
CA ARG A 65 7.20 1.18 24.18
C ARG A 65 7.29 0.14 25.28
N ARG A 66 6.60 -0.99 25.10
CA ARG A 66 6.62 -2.10 26.08
C ARG A 66 8.00 -2.74 26.24
N TYR A 67 8.89 -2.59 25.25
CA TYR A 67 10.25 -3.10 25.31
C TYR A 67 11.29 -2.09 24.85
N PRO A 68 12.53 -2.20 25.37
CA PRO A 68 13.68 -1.57 24.77
C PRO A 68 13.87 -2.09 23.34
N HIS A 69 13.92 -1.16 22.38
CA HIS A 69 14.12 -1.41 20.95
C HIS A 69 15.26 -0.53 20.44
N GLY A 70 15.86 -0.90 19.30
CA GLY A 70 16.94 -0.14 18.68
C GLY A 70 18.19 -0.08 19.57
N THR A 71 18.78 1.11 19.69
CA THR A 71 20.02 1.34 20.47
C THR A 71 19.89 0.95 21.94
N ALA A 72 18.70 1.10 22.53
CA ALA A 72 18.42 0.69 23.91
C ALA A 72 18.41 -0.83 24.11
N ALA A 73 18.19 -1.62 23.05
CA ALA A 73 18.24 -3.08 23.12
C ALA A 73 19.68 -3.62 22.98
N THR A 74 20.55 -2.90 22.27
CA THR A 74 21.92 -3.34 21.97
C THR A 74 22.93 -2.89 23.02
N HIS A 75 22.73 -1.74 23.66
CA HIS A 75 23.71 -1.16 24.61
C HIS A 75 23.33 -1.34 26.09
N ALA A 76 22.14 -1.88 26.38
CA ALA A 76 21.71 -2.12 27.76
C ALA A 76 22.29 -3.42 28.33
N ASN A 77 22.24 -3.56 29.65
CA ASN A 77 22.67 -4.79 30.33
C ASN A 77 21.87 -6.02 29.80
N PRO A 78 22.55 -7.05 29.24
CA PRO A 78 21.90 -8.22 28.64
C PRO A 78 20.92 -8.96 29.58
N GLU A 79 21.24 -9.07 30.88
CA GLU A 79 20.39 -9.77 31.83
C GLU A 79 19.06 -9.04 32.06
N LYS A 80 19.11 -7.70 32.11
CA LYS A 80 17.90 -6.87 32.25
C LYS A 80 17.01 -7.01 31.01
N ILE A 81 17.60 -7.02 29.82
CA ILE A 81 16.87 -7.22 28.56
C ILE A 81 16.23 -8.61 28.50
N LYS A 82 16.94 -9.66 28.94
CA LYS A 82 16.39 -11.02 29.03
C LYS A 82 15.17 -11.07 29.95
N LYS A 83 15.26 -10.48 31.15
CA LYS A 83 14.12 -10.42 32.09
C LYS A 83 12.91 -9.68 31.52
N LEU A 84 13.12 -8.54 30.88
CA LEU A 84 12.05 -7.78 30.21
C LEU A 84 11.40 -8.60 29.08
N ARG A 85 12.21 -9.28 28.27
CA ARG A 85 11.71 -10.14 27.18
C ARG A 85 10.84 -11.28 27.71
N GLU A 86 11.27 -11.98 28.76
CA GLU A 86 10.51 -13.07 29.37
C GLU A 86 9.20 -12.57 29.98
N LYS A 87 9.24 -11.46 30.74
CA LYS A 87 8.03 -10.81 31.26
C LYS A 87 7.04 -10.51 30.13
N GLY A 88 7.53 -9.98 29.01
CA GLY A 88 6.71 -9.70 27.85
C GLY A 88 6.17 -10.89 27.09
N LYS A 89 6.93 -11.98 27.08
CA LYS A 89 6.44 -13.26 26.55
C LYS A 89 5.25 -13.74 27.38
N LEU A 90 5.35 -13.69 28.71
CA LEU A 90 4.27 -14.09 29.63
C LEU A 90 3.04 -13.20 29.45
N GLU A 91 3.19 -11.88 29.43
CA GLU A 91 2.08 -10.94 29.20
C GLU A 91 1.34 -11.21 27.88
N ARG A 92 2.06 -11.55 26.81
CA ARG A 92 1.43 -11.91 25.52
C ARG A 92 0.69 -13.25 25.58
N ILE A 93 1.24 -14.23 26.29
CA ILE A 93 0.58 -15.53 26.48
C ILE A 93 -0.72 -15.34 27.26
N GLU A 94 -0.66 -14.56 28.35
CA GLU A 94 -1.82 -14.26 29.19
C GLU A 94 -2.88 -13.45 28.43
N ALA A 95 -2.49 -12.40 27.70
CA ALA A 95 -3.41 -11.62 26.88
C ALA A 95 -4.12 -12.49 25.82
N ARG A 96 -3.44 -13.48 25.23
CA ARG A 96 -4.04 -14.44 24.30
C ARG A 96 -5.00 -15.40 25.02
N ARG A 97 -4.63 -15.89 26.21
CA ARG A 97 -5.49 -16.74 27.06
C ARG A 97 -6.78 -16.00 27.41
N VAL A 98 -6.69 -14.77 27.91
CA VAL A 98 -7.86 -13.93 28.25
C VAL A 98 -8.77 -13.74 27.04
N ARG A 99 -8.22 -13.45 25.85
CA ARG A 99 -9.01 -13.34 24.60
C ARG A 99 -9.67 -14.65 24.14
N ARG A 100 -9.15 -15.81 24.52
CA ARG A 100 -9.81 -17.10 24.25
C ARG A 100 -10.95 -17.33 25.23
N VAL A 101 -10.71 -17.08 26.52
CA VAL A 101 -11.69 -17.26 27.59
C VAL A 101 -12.90 -16.35 27.38
N THR A 102 -12.67 -15.04 27.21
CA THR A 102 -13.72 -14.03 26.95
C THR A 102 -14.59 -14.42 25.76
N ARG A 103 -13.98 -14.67 24.60
CA ARG A 103 -14.69 -15.09 23.39
C ARG A 103 -15.51 -16.38 23.55
N ARG A 104 -15.04 -17.35 24.33
CA ARG A 104 -15.81 -18.58 24.61
C ARG A 104 -16.97 -18.31 25.57
N ALA A 105 -16.75 -17.46 26.57
CA ALA A 105 -17.76 -17.05 27.54
C ALA A 105 -18.90 -16.30 26.86
N GLU A 106 -18.60 -15.35 25.97
CA GLU A 106 -19.57 -14.63 25.14
C GLU A 106 -20.43 -15.55 24.26
N ARG A 107 -19.88 -16.72 23.87
CA ARG A 107 -20.57 -17.73 23.04
C ARG A 107 -21.27 -18.82 23.85
N GLY A 108 -21.21 -18.76 25.19
CA GLY A 108 -21.76 -19.81 26.07
C GLY A 108 -21.06 -21.18 25.92
N GLN A 109 -19.83 -21.22 25.41
CA GLN A 109 -19.08 -22.46 25.18
C GLN A 109 -18.27 -22.85 26.41
N ALA A 110 -18.09 -24.16 26.63
CA ALA A 110 -17.25 -24.68 27.69
C ALA A 110 -15.78 -24.21 27.56
N GLN A 111 -15.18 -23.85 28.69
CA GLN A 111 -13.80 -23.39 28.76
C GLN A 111 -12.81 -24.56 28.72
N ASN A 112 -11.61 -24.32 28.20
CA ASN A 112 -10.54 -25.32 28.26
C ASN A 112 -9.90 -25.30 29.66
N MET A 113 -9.69 -26.47 30.28
CA MET A 113 -9.08 -26.59 31.61
C MET A 113 -7.66 -26.00 31.68
N HIS A 114 -6.86 -26.16 30.62
CA HIS A 114 -5.54 -25.51 30.52
C HIS A 114 -5.65 -23.98 30.52
N ASP A 115 -6.70 -23.42 29.90
CA ASP A 115 -6.96 -21.98 29.95
C ASP A 115 -7.54 -21.55 31.31
N LEU A 116 -7.82 -22.45 32.26
CA LEU A 116 -8.21 -22.13 33.63
C LEU A 116 -7.06 -22.37 34.64
N GLY A 117 -5.92 -22.88 34.20
CA GLY A 117 -4.80 -23.25 35.08
C GLY A 117 -5.08 -24.51 35.91
N LEU A 118 -5.98 -25.38 35.42
CA LEU A 118 -6.38 -26.60 36.11
C LEU A 118 -5.55 -27.84 35.71
N PHE A 119 -4.40 -27.65 35.05
CA PHE A 119 -3.37 -28.66 34.76
C PHE A 119 -2.01 -27.99 34.62
#